data_AF-A0A4U9HW80-F1
#
_entry.id   AF-A0A4U9HW80-F1
#
_cell.length_a   1.000
_cell.length_b   1.000
_cell.length_c   1.000
_cell.angle_alpha   90.00
_cell.angle_beta   90.00
_cell.angle_gamma   90.00
#
_symmetry.space_group_name_H-M   'P 1'
#
loop_
_entity.id
_entity.type
_entity.pdbx_description
1 polymer ?
#
loop_
_entity_poly.entity_id
_entity_poly.type
_entity_poly.pdbx_seq_one_letter_code
_entity_poly.pdbx_strand_id
1 'polypeptide(L)'
;MSYVKNITAHYRQMLDAIIEDRGGLARSSAGRTEHFFIPSTDKTFHRGSTDYFVNARKDDIGAFDSPKFIGLPVGEVLKVAKDYLDVEVTEPLANGDGLNVMIKREVVGFRANTVEKTAENRYRVWPNEMPADLYKARPHAALNRNLDHNWQQALLKTSSERRIAVDIELGGWEEQLILTMTSEDGTSVTHTLDGQFEVANNAEKALNNLKDGIAKLGQTIYYARDIQVNLPGALFVPNSLLNQFRRETADMLDEARLANYPRGSRKAVSVPPPVYPDTHLSFLANVYNHKARAFYQRYGVELIDAAYEAHEEKGDVPVMITKHCLRFAFNLCPKQAKGSIKSWKATPMQLVNGDEVLTLKFDCRPCEMHVIGKMKNHILKMPQPGSIVASVSPDDLLKTLPKRKSS
;
A
#
# COMPACT_ATOMS: atom_id res chain seq x y z
N MET A 1 -2.43 5.47 6.60
CA MET A 1 -2.45 3.99 6.75
C MET A 1 -3.44 3.32 5.80
N SER A 2 -4.67 3.86 5.61
CA SER A 2 -5.68 3.30 4.70
C SER A 2 -5.20 3.09 3.26
N TYR A 3 -4.44 4.04 2.71
CA TYR A 3 -3.79 3.88 1.38
C TYR A 3 -2.93 2.62 1.31
N VAL A 4 -2.00 2.46 2.26
CA VAL A 4 -1.08 1.31 2.29
C VAL A 4 -1.85 -0.01 2.43
N LYS A 5 -2.82 -0.08 3.35
CA LYS A 5 -3.67 -1.28 3.54
C LYS A 5 -4.39 -1.67 2.25
N ASN A 6 -5.01 -0.70 1.59
CA ASN A 6 -5.77 -0.89 0.36
C ASN A 6 -4.89 -1.40 -0.79
N ILE A 7 -3.81 -0.67 -1.08
CA ILE A 7 -2.91 -0.99 -2.19
C ILE A 7 -2.23 -2.33 -1.97
N THR A 8 -1.79 -2.62 -0.74
CA THR A 8 -1.14 -3.90 -0.41
C THR A 8 -2.12 -5.07 -0.55
N ALA A 9 -3.36 -4.93 -0.08
CA ALA A 9 -4.38 -5.96 -0.24
C ALA A 9 -4.74 -6.21 -1.70
N HIS A 10 -4.91 -5.15 -2.50
CA HIS A 10 -5.18 -5.27 -3.94
C HIS A 10 -4.09 -6.07 -4.67
N TYR A 11 -2.83 -5.66 -4.51
CA TYR A 11 -1.73 -6.36 -5.17
C TYR A 11 -1.51 -7.77 -4.61
N ARG A 12 -1.78 -8.02 -3.33
CA ARG A 12 -1.71 -9.37 -2.76
C ARG A 12 -2.73 -10.30 -3.43
N GLN A 13 -3.98 -9.87 -3.60
CA GLN A 13 -5.00 -10.64 -4.30
C GLN A 13 -4.60 -10.95 -5.75
N MET A 14 -4.05 -9.96 -6.47
CA MET A 14 -3.56 -10.17 -7.84
C MET A 14 -2.40 -11.18 -7.89
N LEU A 15 -1.44 -11.08 -6.95
CA LEU A 15 -0.31 -12.00 -6.88
C LEU A 15 -0.74 -13.41 -6.48
N ASP A 16 -1.73 -13.55 -5.59
CA ASP A 16 -2.28 -14.85 -5.21
C ASP A 16 -2.94 -15.53 -6.41
N ALA A 17 -3.74 -14.80 -7.20
CA ALA A 17 -4.32 -15.32 -8.44
C ALA A 17 -3.25 -15.79 -9.43
N ILE A 18 -2.14 -15.05 -9.59
CA ILE A 18 -1.03 -15.45 -10.47
C ILE A 18 -0.32 -16.70 -9.95
N ILE A 19 -0.14 -16.83 -8.64
CA ILE A 19 0.51 -18.01 -8.03
C ILE A 19 -0.39 -19.24 -8.18
N GLU A 20 -1.71 -19.10 -8.01
CA GLU A 20 -2.66 -20.20 -8.18
C GLU A 20 -2.75 -20.68 -9.64
N ASP A 21 -2.67 -19.77 -10.61
CA ASP A 21 -2.70 -20.10 -12.05
C ASP A 21 -1.39 -20.72 -12.56
N ARG A 22 -0.25 -20.45 -11.90
CA ARG A 22 1.08 -20.88 -12.35
C ARG A 22 1.74 -21.85 -11.37
N GLY A 23 1.66 -23.14 -11.67
CA GLY A 23 2.25 -24.22 -10.85
C GLY A 23 3.78 -24.16 -10.63
N GLY A 24 4.52 -23.34 -11.39
CA GLY A 24 5.95 -23.08 -11.16
C GLY A 24 6.24 -21.99 -10.14
N LEU A 25 5.21 -21.34 -9.58
CA LEU A 25 5.33 -20.30 -8.56
C LEU A 25 4.83 -20.80 -7.21
N ALA A 26 5.39 -20.24 -6.14
CA ALA A 26 4.97 -20.49 -4.77
C ALA A 26 5.01 -19.19 -3.95
N ARG A 27 4.24 -19.15 -2.87
CA ARG A 27 4.31 -18.04 -1.90
C ARG A 27 5.68 -18.07 -1.20
N SER A 28 6.26 -16.89 -0.99
CA SER A 28 7.53 -16.75 -0.26
C SER A 28 7.40 -16.93 1.26
N SER A 29 6.16 -16.90 1.77
CA SER A 29 5.84 -17.11 3.17
C SER A 29 4.67 -18.08 3.29
N ALA A 30 4.61 -18.83 4.39
CA ALA A 30 3.44 -19.62 4.74
C ALA A 30 2.19 -18.72 4.92
N GLY A 31 1.02 -19.29 5.14
CA GLY A 31 -0.19 -18.58 5.52
C GLY A 31 -0.90 -17.84 4.41
N ARG A 32 -2.22 -17.72 4.59
CA ARG A 32 -3.12 -16.97 3.71
C ARG A 32 -3.62 -15.73 4.45
N THR A 33 -3.73 -14.63 3.73
CA THR A 33 -4.29 -13.39 4.27
C THR A 33 -5.74 -13.27 3.84
N GLU A 34 -6.63 -13.21 4.82
CA GLU A 34 -8.02 -12.85 4.61
C GLU A 34 -8.16 -11.33 4.77
N HIS A 35 -8.94 -10.70 3.89
CA HIS A 35 -9.22 -9.27 3.92
C HIS A 35 -10.67 -9.03 4.33
N PHE A 36 -10.88 -8.19 5.35
CA PHE A 36 -12.22 -7.84 5.86
C PHE A 36 -12.81 -6.59 5.17
N PHE A 37 -12.30 -6.28 3.98
CA PHE A 37 -12.77 -5.21 3.11
C PHE A 37 -12.42 -5.57 1.67
N ILE A 38 -13.12 -4.95 0.71
CA ILE A 38 -12.83 -5.11 -0.72
C ILE A 38 -11.82 -4.02 -1.11
N PRO A 39 -10.58 -4.37 -1.48
CA PRO A 39 -9.59 -3.39 -1.90
C PRO A 39 -9.91 -2.86 -3.31
N SER A 40 -9.70 -1.56 -3.51
CA SER A 40 -9.90 -0.88 -4.79
C SER A 40 -8.91 0.27 -4.90
N THR A 41 -8.01 0.21 -5.89
CA THR A 41 -7.00 1.24 -6.15
C THR A 41 -7.62 2.62 -6.37
N ASP A 42 -8.85 2.66 -6.87
CA ASP A 42 -9.57 3.89 -7.20
C ASP A 42 -10.31 4.52 -5.99
N LYS A 43 -10.53 3.78 -4.90
CA LYS A 43 -11.16 4.34 -3.68
C LYS A 43 -10.21 5.17 -2.82
N THR A 44 -8.91 5.04 -3.04
CA THR A 44 -7.89 5.87 -2.37
C THR A 44 -7.43 6.98 -3.28
N PHE A 45 -6.87 8.04 -2.71
CA PHE A 45 -6.36 9.18 -3.47
C PHE A 45 -5.60 8.73 -4.73
N HIS A 46 -6.22 8.93 -5.87
CA HIS A 46 -5.68 8.68 -7.21
C HIS A 46 -6.08 9.87 -8.09
N ARG A 47 -5.18 10.29 -8.99
CA ARG A 47 -5.42 11.42 -9.90
C ARG A 47 -5.52 10.89 -11.33
N GLY A 48 -6.32 9.84 -11.51
CA GLY A 48 -6.31 9.03 -12.72
C GLY A 48 -5.15 8.03 -12.75
N SER A 49 -5.28 7.03 -13.63
CA SER A 49 -4.23 6.07 -13.92
C SER A 49 -3.46 6.53 -15.15
N THR A 50 -2.15 6.30 -15.15
CA THR A 50 -1.30 6.49 -16.32
C THR A 50 -0.38 5.30 -16.43
N ASP A 51 -0.28 4.72 -17.62
CA ASP A 51 0.79 3.79 -17.96
C ASP A 51 2.12 4.52 -18.22
N TYR A 52 2.13 5.84 -17.97
CA TYR A 52 3.20 6.77 -18.26
C TYR A 52 3.57 6.66 -19.74
N PHE A 53 4.57 5.85 -20.08
CA PHE A 53 4.98 5.55 -21.47
C PHE A 53 5.25 4.07 -21.72
N VAL A 54 4.69 3.15 -20.93
CA VAL A 54 4.89 1.70 -21.10
C VAL A 54 4.43 1.24 -22.48
N ASN A 55 3.26 1.70 -22.96
CA ASN A 55 2.72 1.29 -24.26
C ASN A 55 3.04 2.28 -25.39
N ALA A 56 2.99 3.57 -25.11
CA ALA A 56 3.38 4.66 -26.01
C ALA A 56 3.25 6.00 -25.27
N ARG A 57 3.68 7.09 -25.92
CA ARG A 57 3.34 8.46 -25.46
C ARG A 57 1.88 8.79 -25.79
N LYS A 58 1.11 9.16 -24.76
CA LYS A 58 -0.26 9.68 -24.88
C LYS A 58 -0.27 11.20 -24.76
N ASP A 59 -1.23 11.84 -25.41
CA ASP A 59 -1.43 13.30 -25.37
C ASP A 59 -1.83 13.79 -23.97
N ASP A 60 -2.60 12.97 -23.24
CA ASP A 60 -3.10 13.30 -21.91
C ASP A 60 -2.58 12.31 -20.86
N ILE A 61 -1.44 12.67 -20.24
CA ILE A 61 -0.88 11.93 -19.10
C ILE A 61 -0.93 12.75 -17.80
N GLY A 62 -1.48 13.95 -17.85
CA GLY A 62 -1.51 14.89 -16.73
C GLY A 62 -2.93 15.16 -16.28
N ALA A 63 -3.19 15.16 -14.98
CA ALA A 63 -4.48 15.57 -14.44
C ALA A 63 -4.60 17.11 -14.37
N PHE A 64 -4.75 17.76 -15.52
CA PHE A 64 -4.80 19.23 -15.61
C PHE A 64 -6.14 19.83 -15.12
N ASP A 65 -7.21 19.04 -15.11
CA ASP A 65 -8.56 19.53 -14.77
C ASP A 65 -8.70 19.93 -13.30
N SER A 66 -8.06 19.21 -12.38
CA SER A 66 -8.08 19.59 -10.97
C SER A 66 -6.91 19.03 -10.17
N PRO A 67 -6.27 19.85 -9.32
CA PRO A 67 -5.36 19.36 -8.29
C PRO A 67 -6.13 18.81 -7.08
N LYS A 68 -7.45 18.59 -7.12
CA LYS A 68 -8.21 17.94 -6.03
C LYS A 68 -8.44 16.45 -6.33
N PHE A 69 -8.76 15.67 -5.30
CA PHE A 69 -9.19 14.29 -5.46
C PHE A 69 -10.69 14.25 -5.74
N ILE A 70 -11.05 13.92 -6.98
CA ILE A 70 -12.44 13.84 -7.45
C ILE A 70 -13.09 12.51 -7.03
N GLY A 71 -12.30 11.44 -6.91
CA GLY A 71 -12.80 10.11 -6.56
C GLY A 71 -13.55 9.44 -7.70
N LEU A 72 -14.40 8.47 -7.35
CA LEU A 72 -15.13 7.64 -8.30
C LEU A 72 -16.51 8.24 -8.65
N PRO A 73 -16.97 8.13 -9.89
CA PRO A 73 -18.36 8.44 -10.22
C PRO A 73 -19.28 7.46 -9.48
N VAL A 74 -20.30 8.00 -8.80
CA VAL A 74 -21.28 7.20 -8.05
C VAL A 74 -22.71 7.45 -8.50
N GLY A 75 -22.95 8.41 -9.39
CA GLY A 75 -24.29 8.74 -9.85
C GLY A 75 -24.40 10.14 -10.43
N GLU A 76 -25.57 10.73 -10.28
CA GLU A 76 -25.90 12.06 -10.77
C GLU A 76 -26.82 12.84 -9.81
N VAL A 77 -26.74 14.17 -9.90
CA VAL A 77 -27.63 15.08 -9.18
C VAL A 77 -28.92 15.27 -9.95
N LEU A 78 -30.06 14.86 -9.39
CA LEU A 78 -31.37 15.08 -9.99
C LEU A 78 -31.87 16.50 -9.72
N LYS A 79 -31.70 16.96 -8.47
CA LYS A 79 -32.19 18.27 -8.02
C LYS A 79 -31.36 18.80 -6.87
N VAL A 80 -31.11 20.11 -6.89
CA VAL A 80 -30.56 20.87 -5.76
C VAL A 80 -31.70 21.69 -5.15
N ALA A 81 -32.03 21.42 -3.89
CA ALA A 81 -32.98 22.19 -3.10
C ALA A 81 -32.23 23.20 -2.20
N LYS A 82 -32.93 23.84 -1.26
CA LYS A 82 -32.35 24.85 -0.37
C LYS A 82 -31.27 24.28 0.57
N ASP A 83 -31.45 23.07 1.05
CA ASP A 83 -30.62 22.46 2.11
C ASP A 83 -30.24 21.01 1.82
N TYR A 84 -30.74 20.43 0.73
CA TYR A 84 -30.45 19.07 0.31
C TYR A 84 -30.29 18.92 -1.21
N LEU A 85 -29.79 17.76 -1.60
CA LEU A 85 -29.76 17.29 -2.98
C LEU A 85 -30.57 15.99 -3.07
N ASP A 86 -31.38 15.86 -4.13
CA ASP A 86 -31.90 14.56 -4.55
C ASP A 86 -30.96 14.01 -5.62
N VAL A 87 -30.49 12.77 -5.45
CA VAL A 87 -29.49 12.12 -6.30
C VAL A 87 -29.95 10.72 -6.70
N GLU A 88 -29.50 10.28 -7.87
CA GLU A 88 -29.62 8.90 -8.32
C GLU A 88 -28.22 8.30 -8.41
N VAL A 89 -28.01 7.11 -7.85
CA VAL A 89 -26.68 6.52 -7.64
C VAL A 89 -26.61 5.05 -8.04
N THR A 90 -25.43 4.61 -8.44
CA THR A 90 -25.13 3.21 -8.77
C THR A 90 -24.57 2.43 -7.59
N GLU A 91 -24.16 3.13 -6.52
CA GLU A 91 -23.64 2.55 -5.28
C GLU A 91 -24.37 3.14 -4.06
N PRO A 92 -24.55 2.36 -2.98
CA PRO A 92 -25.12 2.87 -1.74
C PRO A 92 -24.30 4.03 -1.16
N LEU A 93 -25.00 5.09 -0.75
CA LEU A 93 -24.44 6.21 -0.01
C LEU A 93 -24.60 6.03 1.51
N ALA A 94 -23.68 6.58 2.28
CA ALA A 94 -23.70 6.54 3.74
C ALA A 94 -23.49 7.93 4.37
N ASN A 95 -23.98 8.11 5.59
CA ASN A 95 -23.65 9.28 6.39
C ASN A 95 -22.13 9.38 6.56
N GLY A 96 -21.60 10.59 6.38
CA GLY A 96 -20.18 10.88 6.46
C GLY A 96 -19.42 10.76 5.14
N ASP A 97 -20.06 10.29 4.05
CA ASP A 97 -19.45 10.24 2.72
C ASP A 97 -19.02 11.64 2.24
N GLY A 98 -17.92 11.72 1.51
CA GLY A 98 -17.49 12.92 0.81
C GLY A 98 -17.87 12.82 -0.66
N LEU A 99 -18.67 13.78 -1.10
CA LEU A 99 -19.24 13.86 -2.44
C LEU A 99 -18.80 15.15 -3.10
N ASN A 100 -18.75 15.15 -4.42
CA ASN A 100 -18.45 16.35 -5.19
C ASN A 100 -19.09 16.33 -6.57
N VAL A 101 -19.27 17.53 -7.10
CA VAL A 101 -19.79 17.79 -8.45
C VAL A 101 -18.81 18.73 -9.15
N MET A 102 -18.52 18.45 -10.42
CA MET A 102 -17.76 19.37 -11.27
C MET A 102 -18.69 20.46 -11.80
N ILE A 103 -18.45 21.71 -11.42
CA ILE A 103 -19.21 22.87 -11.88
C ILE A 103 -18.27 23.74 -12.72
N LYS A 104 -18.49 23.72 -14.05
CA LYS A 104 -17.56 24.28 -15.05
C LYS A 104 -16.17 23.62 -14.96
N ARG A 105 -15.20 24.26 -14.30
CA ARG A 105 -13.82 23.77 -14.10
C ARG A 105 -13.44 23.69 -12.64
N GLU A 106 -14.43 23.77 -11.74
CA GLU A 106 -14.21 23.74 -10.31
C GLU A 106 -14.91 22.54 -9.68
N VAL A 107 -14.16 21.80 -8.88
CA VAL A 107 -14.68 20.70 -8.08
C VAL A 107 -15.26 21.29 -6.79
N VAL A 108 -16.59 21.21 -6.68
CA VAL A 108 -17.37 21.64 -5.52
C VAL A 108 -17.69 20.40 -4.69
N GLY A 109 -16.98 20.24 -3.57
CA GLY A 109 -17.12 19.10 -2.67
C GLY A 109 -17.89 19.45 -1.39
N PHE A 110 -18.56 18.46 -0.82
CA PHE A 110 -19.28 18.56 0.44
C PHE A 110 -19.25 17.23 1.18
N ARG A 111 -19.49 17.26 2.50
CA ARG A 111 -19.64 16.04 3.30
C ARG A 111 -21.11 15.77 3.54
N ALA A 112 -21.57 14.57 3.19
CA ALA A 112 -22.92 14.12 3.46
C ALA A 112 -23.11 13.96 4.98
N ASN A 113 -23.87 14.85 5.60
CA ASN A 113 -24.20 14.75 7.02
C ASN A 113 -25.32 13.73 7.24
N THR A 114 -26.39 13.83 6.45
CA THR A 114 -27.52 12.91 6.47
C THR A 114 -27.78 12.40 5.06
N VAL A 115 -27.95 11.08 4.93
CA VAL A 115 -28.29 10.38 3.70
C VAL A 115 -29.55 9.55 3.98
N GLU A 116 -30.64 9.87 3.29
CA GLU A 116 -31.92 9.16 3.40
C GLU A 116 -32.26 8.49 2.08
N LYS A 117 -32.57 7.19 2.12
CA LYS A 117 -33.00 6.46 0.92
C LYS A 117 -34.46 6.78 0.63
N THR A 118 -34.73 7.34 -0.54
CA THR A 118 -36.09 7.75 -0.95
C THR A 118 -36.73 6.77 -1.93
N ALA A 119 -35.93 6.05 -2.72
CA ALA A 119 -36.37 4.95 -3.58
C ALA A 119 -35.21 3.98 -3.86
N GLU A 120 -35.42 3.00 -4.75
CA GLU A 120 -34.30 2.22 -5.29
C GLU A 120 -33.31 3.16 -5.99
N ASN A 121 -32.03 3.05 -5.64
CA ASN A 121 -30.94 3.89 -6.17
C ASN A 121 -31.12 5.40 -6.01
N ARG A 122 -32.09 5.88 -5.22
CA ARG A 122 -32.32 7.31 -4.99
C ARG A 122 -32.18 7.68 -3.54
N TYR A 123 -31.49 8.79 -3.34
CA TYR A 123 -31.19 9.30 -2.01
C TYR A 123 -31.46 10.80 -1.95
N ARG A 124 -31.90 11.25 -0.78
CA ARG A 124 -31.81 12.64 -0.38
C ARG A 124 -30.59 12.81 0.51
N VAL A 125 -29.75 13.78 0.17
CA VAL A 125 -28.47 14.04 0.83
C VAL A 125 -28.45 15.46 1.36
N TRP A 126 -28.25 15.60 2.67
CA TRP A 126 -28.00 16.87 3.34
C TRP A 126 -26.51 17.06 3.57
N PRO A 127 -25.87 18.06 2.94
CA PRO A 127 -24.52 18.46 3.26
C PRO A 127 -24.38 18.93 4.72
N ASN A 128 -23.18 18.82 5.29
CA ASN A 128 -22.83 19.48 6.56
C ASN A 128 -22.93 21.01 6.46
N GLU A 129 -22.52 21.54 5.31
CA GLU A 129 -22.68 22.92 4.90
C GLU A 129 -23.00 22.91 3.41
N MET A 130 -24.05 23.64 2.99
CA MET A 130 -24.44 23.73 1.58
C MET A 130 -23.51 24.73 0.85
N PRO A 131 -22.57 24.29 0.01
CA PRO A 131 -21.70 25.20 -0.72
C PRO A 131 -22.52 26.04 -1.70
N ALA A 132 -22.31 27.36 -1.72
CA ALA A 132 -23.07 28.28 -2.55
C ALA A 132 -22.99 27.96 -4.06
N ASP A 133 -21.91 27.33 -4.51
CA ASP A 133 -21.75 26.95 -5.90
C ASP A 133 -22.59 25.74 -6.31
N LEU A 134 -23.06 24.89 -5.38
CA LEU A 134 -23.92 23.75 -5.74
C LEU A 134 -25.24 24.18 -6.37
N TYR A 135 -25.75 25.38 -6.06
CA TYR A 135 -26.95 25.93 -6.73
C TYR A 135 -26.74 26.19 -8.23
N LYS A 136 -25.49 26.21 -8.70
CA LYS A 136 -25.13 26.34 -10.12
C LYS A 136 -25.00 24.97 -10.81
N ALA A 137 -25.14 23.87 -10.08
CA ALA A 137 -25.12 22.53 -10.65
C ALA A 137 -26.30 22.35 -11.61
N ARG A 138 -26.05 21.73 -12.76
CA ARG A 138 -27.10 21.39 -13.72
C ARG A 138 -27.80 20.10 -13.27
N PRO A 139 -29.10 19.92 -13.59
CA PRO A 139 -29.72 18.60 -13.52
C PRO A 139 -28.89 17.57 -14.28
N HIS A 140 -28.80 16.35 -13.74
CA HIS A 140 -28.00 15.23 -14.25
C HIS A 140 -26.48 15.51 -14.26
N ALA A 141 -26.00 16.45 -13.43
CA ALA A 141 -24.56 16.63 -13.24
C ALA A 141 -23.96 15.41 -12.54
N ALA A 142 -22.82 14.92 -13.04
CA ALA A 142 -22.12 13.78 -12.46
C ALA A 142 -21.76 14.02 -10.99
N LEU A 143 -22.14 13.06 -10.15
CA LEU A 143 -21.82 13.00 -8.73
C LEU A 143 -20.67 12.02 -8.52
N ASN A 144 -19.60 12.48 -7.87
CA ASN A 144 -18.45 11.66 -7.53
C ASN A 144 -18.32 11.51 -6.02
N ARG A 145 -17.80 10.36 -5.57
CA ARG A 145 -17.45 10.07 -4.17
C ARG A 145 -15.94 10.00 -4.02
N ASN A 146 -15.38 10.94 -3.28
CA ASN A 146 -13.94 11.00 -2.95
C ASN A 146 -13.63 10.56 -1.52
N LEU A 147 -14.66 10.22 -0.75
CA LEU A 147 -14.53 9.66 0.59
C LEU A 147 -15.70 8.68 0.82
N ASP A 148 -15.40 7.38 0.79
CA ASP A 148 -16.33 6.33 1.20
C ASP A 148 -16.16 6.11 2.71
N HIS A 149 -17.13 6.58 3.50
CA HIS A 149 -16.99 6.61 4.95
C HIS A 149 -16.95 5.21 5.55
N ASN A 150 -17.86 4.33 5.14
CA ASN A 150 -17.94 2.96 5.65
C ASN A 150 -16.68 2.17 5.30
N TRP A 151 -16.19 2.30 4.06
CA TRP A 151 -14.96 1.66 3.63
C TRP A 151 -13.74 2.19 4.39
N GLN A 152 -13.66 3.50 4.64
CA GLN A 152 -12.60 4.05 5.48
C GLN A 152 -12.67 3.54 6.92
N GLN A 153 -13.86 3.45 7.51
CA GLN A 153 -14.04 2.90 8.86
C GLN A 153 -13.59 1.44 8.95
N ALA A 154 -13.89 0.62 7.93
CA ALA A 154 -13.39 -0.76 7.85
C ALA A 154 -11.86 -0.82 7.88
N LEU A 155 -11.18 0.14 7.24
CA LEU A 155 -9.72 0.23 7.22
C LEU A 155 -9.10 0.78 8.51
N LEU A 156 -9.84 1.48 9.36
CA LEU A 156 -9.37 1.94 10.65
C LEU A 156 -9.34 0.82 11.70
N LYS A 157 -10.20 -0.19 11.52
CA LYS A 157 -10.25 -1.41 12.36
C LYS A 157 -9.27 -2.47 11.85
N THR A 158 -9.30 -3.65 12.46
CA THR A 158 -8.67 -4.85 11.91
C THR A 158 -9.24 -5.10 10.52
N SER A 159 -8.41 -4.95 9.50
CA SER A 159 -8.80 -4.96 8.09
C SER A 159 -8.35 -6.23 7.36
N SER A 160 -7.51 -7.03 7.99
CA SER A 160 -7.01 -8.29 7.45
C SER A 160 -6.38 -9.11 8.56
N GLU A 161 -6.35 -10.42 8.36
CA GLU A 161 -5.65 -11.36 9.23
C GLU A 161 -4.89 -12.36 8.36
N ARG A 162 -3.67 -12.73 8.78
CA ARG A 162 -2.92 -13.81 8.12
C ARG A 162 -2.87 -15.01 9.04
N ARG A 163 -3.40 -16.14 8.59
CA ARG A 163 -3.34 -17.43 9.32
C ARG A 163 -2.67 -18.51 8.49
N ILE A 164 -2.04 -19.46 9.16
CA ILE A 164 -1.31 -20.60 8.61
C ILE A 164 -2.18 -21.85 8.73
N ALA A 165 -2.29 -22.60 7.63
CA ALA A 165 -3.04 -23.85 7.64
C ALA A 165 -2.32 -24.90 8.49
N VAL A 166 -3.08 -25.60 9.32
CA VAL A 166 -2.63 -26.80 10.04
C VAL A 166 -3.60 -27.94 9.84
N ASP A 167 -3.06 -29.14 9.60
CA ASP A 167 -3.80 -30.39 9.69
C ASP A 167 -3.63 -30.94 11.11
N ILE A 168 -4.74 -31.36 11.72
CA ILE A 168 -4.78 -31.78 13.12
C ILE A 168 -5.25 -33.23 13.18
N GLU A 169 -4.47 -34.09 13.81
CA GLU A 169 -4.83 -35.49 14.07
C GLU A 169 -4.84 -35.75 15.57
N LEU A 170 -5.98 -36.22 16.09
CA LEU A 170 -6.13 -36.69 17.46
C LEU A 170 -6.28 -38.22 17.47
N GLY A 171 -5.31 -38.91 18.03
CA GLY A 171 -5.35 -40.35 18.31
C GLY A 171 -5.18 -40.65 19.79
N GLY A 172 -5.04 -41.94 20.13
CA GLY A 172 -4.85 -42.39 21.50
C GLY A 172 -5.83 -43.49 21.95
N TRP A 173 -5.92 -43.68 23.26
CA TRP A 173 -6.77 -44.66 23.96
C TRP A 173 -7.10 -44.14 25.37
N GLU A 174 -7.74 -44.96 26.21
CA GLU A 174 -8.25 -44.56 27.53
C GLU A 174 -7.19 -43.99 28.48
N GLU A 175 -5.91 -44.34 28.31
CA GLU A 175 -4.83 -43.91 29.23
C GLU A 175 -3.97 -42.76 28.66
N GLN A 176 -4.12 -42.46 27.37
CA GLN A 176 -3.27 -41.49 26.68
C GLN A 176 -3.92 -40.94 25.42
N LEU A 177 -3.86 -39.63 25.23
CA LEU A 177 -4.21 -38.96 23.98
C LEU A 177 -2.96 -38.44 23.27
N ILE A 178 -2.99 -38.45 21.95
CA ILE A 178 -1.89 -38.02 21.10
C ILE A 178 -2.45 -37.00 20.11
N LEU A 179 -1.96 -35.77 20.17
CA LEU A 179 -2.33 -34.69 19.26
C LEU A 179 -1.14 -34.35 18.37
N THR A 180 -1.30 -34.56 17.08
CA THR A 180 -0.33 -34.17 16.06
C THR A 180 -0.86 -32.97 15.30
N MET A 181 -0.05 -31.91 15.20
CA MET A 181 -0.35 -30.74 14.37
C MET A 181 0.73 -30.60 13.30
N THR A 182 0.31 -30.58 12.03
CA THR A 182 1.20 -30.42 10.88
C THR A 182 0.86 -29.14 10.13
N SER A 183 1.81 -28.21 10.05
CA SER A 183 1.68 -26.94 9.33
C SER A 183 1.81 -27.14 7.82
N GLU A 184 1.21 -26.23 7.04
CA GLU A 184 1.28 -26.24 5.56
C GLU A 184 2.70 -26.12 4.99
N ASP A 185 3.67 -25.67 5.80
CA ASP A 185 5.10 -25.66 5.47
C ASP A 185 5.82 -26.99 5.78
N GLY A 186 5.08 -28.01 6.21
CA GLY A 186 5.56 -29.37 6.47
C GLY A 186 6.11 -29.60 7.87
N THR A 187 6.18 -28.57 8.73
CA THR A 187 6.60 -28.76 10.13
C THR A 187 5.51 -29.48 10.92
N SER A 188 5.87 -30.56 11.61
CA SER A 188 4.94 -31.36 12.41
C SER A 188 5.44 -31.50 13.85
N VAL A 189 4.52 -31.46 14.80
CA VAL A 189 4.78 -31.74 16.22
C VAL A 189 3.73 -32.71 16.74
N THR A 190 4.12 -33.54 17.68
CA THR A 190 3.24 -34.47 18.38
C THR A 190 3.38 -34.24 19.87
N HIS A 191 2.24 -34.06 20.53
CA HIS A 191 2.16 -33.90 21.97
C HIS A 191 1.30 -35.01 22.57
N THR A 192 1.72 -35.58 23.68
CA THR A 192 1.02 -36.65 24.39
C THR A 192 0.44 -36.12 25.69
N LEU A 193 -0.80 -36.49 25.97
CA LEU A 193 -1.49 -36.19 27.22
C LEU A 193 -1.85 -37.49 27.92
N ASP A 194 -1.16 -37.75 29.02
CA ASP A 194 -1.47 -38.88 29.90
C ASP A 194 -2.68 -38.56 30.79
N GLY A 195 -3.56 -39.54 30.99
CA GLY A 195 -4.75 -39.36 31.81
C GLY A 195 -5.66 -40.57 31.76
N GLN A 196 -6.73 -40.60 32.55
CA GLN A 196 -7.78 -41.63 32.39
C GLN A 196 -9.01 -40.99 31.76
N PHE A 197 -9.35 -41.45 30.56
CA PHE A 197 -10.45 -40.95 29.76
C PHE A 197 -11.53 -42.03 29.66
N GLU A 198 -12.69 -41.76 30.25
CA GLU A 198 -13.81 -42.68 30.21
C GLU A 198 -14.49 -42.68 28.84
N VAL A 199 -15.03 -43.83 28.43
CA VAL A 199 -15.90 -43.90 27.26
C VAL A 199 -17.17 -43.09 27.53
N ALA A 200 -17.48 -42.16 26.64
CA ALA A 200 -18.62 -41.28 26.79
C ALA A 200 -19.94 -42.03 26.56
N ASN A 201 -20.93 -41.73 27.41
CA ASN A 201 -22.30 -42.26 27.28
C ASN A 201 -22.98 -41.87 25.95
N ASN A 202 -22.59 -40.75 25.34
CA ASN A 202 -23.05 -40.33 24.02
C ASN A 202 -21.83 -40.15 23.10
N ALA A 203 -21.57 -41.19 22.30
CA ALA A 203 -20.39 -41.27 21.47
C ALA A 203 -20.31 -40.15 20.41
N GLU A 204 -21.42 -39.87 19.73
CA GLU A 204 -21.48 -38.84 18.68
C GLU A 204 -21.18 -37.44 19.25
N LYS A 205 -21.81 -37.11 20.39
CA LYS A 205 -21.58 -35.81 21.05
C LYS A 205 -20.14 -35.67 21.52
N ALA A 206 -19.54 -36.72 22.05
CA ALA A 206 -18.15 -36.68 22.50
C ALA A 206 -17.18 -36.49 21.34
N LEU A 207 -17.36 -37.22 20.23
CA LEU A 207 -16.53 -37.05 19.03
C LEU A 207 -16.67 -35.64 18.43
N ASN A 208 -17.88 -35.10 18.37
CA ASN A 208 -18.09 -33.73 17.91
C ASN A 208 -17.45 -32.70 18.85
N ASN A 209 -17.55 -32.89 20.17
CA ASN A 209 -16.87 -32.02 21.14
C ASN A 209 -15.35 -32.06 20.99
N LEU A 210 -14.76 -33.23 20.74
CA LEU A 210 -13.33 -33.38 20.49
C LEU A 210 -12.92 -32.63 19.22
N LYS A 211 -13.62 -32.86 18.10
CA LYS A 211 -13.38 -32.18 16.82
C LYS A 211 -13.47 -30.66 16.98
N ASP A 212 -14.57 -30.16 17.55
CA ASP A 212 -14.77 -28.72 17.78
C ASP A 212 -13.73 -28.14 18.74
N GLY A 213 -13.33 -28.91 19.76
CA GLY A 213 -12.36 -28.48 20.77
C GLY A 213 -10.96 -28.33 20.20
N ILE A 214 -10.52 -29.28 19.37
CA ILE A 214 -9.20 -29.22 18.70
C ILE A 214 -9.18 -28.21 17.54
N ALA A 215 -10.32 -27.97 16.88
CA ALA A 215 -10.46 -26.97 15.82
C ALA A 215 -10.31 -25.50 16.31
N LYS A 216 -10.59 -25.23 17.59
CA LYS A 216 -10.77 -23.88 18.16
C LYS A 216 -9.46 -23.10 18.38
N LEU A 217 -8.61 -23.00 17.37
CA LEU A 217 -7.27 -22.40 17.41
C LEU A 217 -7.20 -20.92 17.85
N GLY A 218 -8.32 -20.19 17.91
CA GLY A 218 -8.45 -18.94 18.66
C GLY A 218 -7.48 -17.83 18.19
N GLN A 219 -6.70 -17.30 19.14
CA GLN A 219 -5.74 -16.21 18.94
C GLN A 219 -4.38 -16.67 18.40
N THR A 220 -4.20 -17.97 18.12
CA THR A 220 -2.98 -18.44 17.45
C THR A 220 -2.95 -17.96 16.00
N ILE A 221 -1.78 -18.05 15.38
CA ILE A 221 -1.59 -17.73 13.95
C ILE A 221 -2.14 -18.82 13.02
N TYR A 222 -2.88 -19.80 13.53
CA TYR A 222 -3.29 -20.99 12.80
C TYR A 222 -4.80 -21.01 12.48
N TYR A 223 -5.15 -21.72 11.42
CA TYR A 223 -6.51 -22.19 11.15
C TYR A 223 -6.47 -23.68 10.77
N ALA A 224 -7.49 -24.43 11.20
CA ALA A 224 -7.56 -25.85 10.90
C ALA A 224 -7.99 -26.06 9.44
N ARG A 225 -7.16 -26.76 8.67
CA ARG A 225 -7.42 -27.11 7.28
C ARG A 225 -8.06 -28.50 7.18
N ASP A 226 -7.53 -29.46 7.91
CA ASP A 226 -8.08 -30.81 8.06
C ASP A 226 -8.07 -31.25 9.53
N ILE A 227 -9.07 -32.03 9.94
CA ILE A 227 -9.20 -32.52 11.32
C ILE A 227 -9.61 -33.99 11.31
N GLN A 228 -8.76 -34.84 11.87
CA GLN A 228 -8.99 -36.27 12.00
C GLN A 228 -9.01 -36.67 13.47
N VAL A 229 -9.97 -37.52 13.84
CA VAL A 229 -10.10 -38.07 15.20
C VAL A 229 -10.14 -39.59 15.05
N ASN A 230 -9.02 -40.22 15.39
CA ASN A 230 -8.73 -41.63 15.19
C ASN A 230 -8.61 -42.32 16.57
N LEU A 231 -9.73 -42.40 17.28
CA LEU A 231 -9.81 -43.04 18.61
C LEU A 231 -10.57 -44.38 18.53
N PRO A 232 -10.17 -45.41 19.31
CA PRO A 232 -10.84 -46.70 19.35
C PRO A 232 -12.27 -46.62 19.93
N GLY A 233 -12.59 -45.54 20.65
CA GLY A 233 -13.90 -45.23 21.19
C GLY A 233 -14.08 -43.73 21.39
N ALA A 234 -15.31 -43.31 21.68
CA ALA A 234 -15.62 -41.90 21.94
C ALA A 234 -15.26 -41.53 23.37
N LEU A 235 -14.03 -41.09 23.59
CA LEU A 235 -13.51 -40.74 24.91
C LEU A 235 -14.04 -39.38 25.38
N PHE A 236 -14.40 -39.28 26.66
CA PHE A 236 -14.75 -38.02 27.30
C PHE A 236 -13.50 -37.30 27.78
N VAL A 237 -13.27 -36.09 27.26
CA VAL A 237 -12.16 -35.22 27.66
C VAL A 237 -12.73 -33.92 28.21
N PRO A 238 -12.37 -33.52 29.44
CA PRO A 238 -12.77 -32.22 29.98
C PRO A 238 -12.31 -31.07 29.07
N ASN A 239 -13.19 -30.10 28.79
CA ASN A 239 -12.90 -28.97 27.92
C ASN A 239 -11.68 -28.16 28.35
N SER A 240 -11.44 -28.02 29.67
CA SER A 240 -10.26 -27.32 30.20
C SER A 240 -8.97 -28.02 29.78
N LEU A 241 -8.95 -29.36 29.90
CA LEU A 241 -7.81 -30.20 29.56
C LEU A 241 -7.57 -30.22 28.05
N LEU A 242 -8.62 -30.37 27.25
CA LEU A 242 -8.52 -30.31 25.79
C LEU A 242 -8.00 -28.94 25.29
N ASN A 243 -8.46 -27.86 25.92
CA ASN A 243 -7.99 -26.51 25.60
C ASN A 243 -6.53 -26.27 26.01
N GLN A 244 -6.07 -26.86 27.11
CA GLN A 244 -4.66 -26.81 27.50
C GLN A 244 -3.81 -27.60 26.52
N PHE A 245 -4.19 -28.85 26.27
CA PHE A 245 -3.48 -29.76 25.37
C PHE A 245 -3.30 -29.18 23.96
N ARG A 246 -4.37 -28.60 23.40
CA ARG A 246 -4.33 -27.89 22.11
C ARG A 246 -3.38 -26.69 22.13
N ARG A 247 -3.41 -25.86 23.19
CA ARG A 247 -2.56 -24.65 23.27
C ARG A 247 -1.09 -25.03 23.35
N GLU A 248 -0.74 -25.96 24.22
CA GLU A 248 0.63 -26.45 24.38
C GLU A 248 1.16 -27.05 23.06
N THR A 249 0.32 -27.80 22.34
CA THR A 249 0.70 -28.36 21.03
C THR A 249 0.91 -27.27 19.97
N ALA A 250 0.10 -26.19 19.98
CA ALA A 250 0.29 -25.06 19.09
C ALA A 250 1.56 -24.26 19.42
N ASP A 251 1.89 -24.11 20.71
CA ASP A 251 3.13 -23.44 21.16
C ASP A 251 4.37 -24.27 20.76
N MET A 252 4.31 -25.60 20.90
CA MET A 252 5.35 -26.50 20.38
C MET A 252 5.54 -26.35 18.86
N LEU A 253 4.45 -26.19 18.12
CA LEU A 253 4.50 -25.98 16.67
C LEU A 253 5.17 -24.65 16.31
N ASP A 254 4.90 -23.58 17.07
CA ASP A 254 5.56 -22.28 16.88
C ASP A 254 7.09 -22.40 17.06
N GLU A 255 7.54 -23.07 18.11
CA GLU A 255 8.97 -23.30 18.37
C GLU A 255 9.62 -24.14 17.27
N ALA A 256 8.99 -25.25 16.88
CA ALA A 256 9.49 -26.14 15.84
C ALA A 256 9.59 -25.42 14.48
N ARG A 257 8.59 -24.60 14.12
CA ARG A 257 8.61 -23.83 12.87
C ARG A 257 9.70 -22.78 12.87
N LEU A 258 9.95 -22.11 14.00
CA LEU A 258 11.03 -21.14 14.12
C LEU A 258 12.40 -21.81 14.02
N ALA A 259 12.59 -22.97 14.66
CA ALA A 259 13.82 -23.75 14.60
C ALA A 259 14.13 -24.26 13.19
N ASN A 260 13.10 -24.65 12.45
CA ASN A 260 13.22 -25.16 11.08
C ASN A 260 13.23 -24.07 10.00
N TYR A 261 13.08 -22.79 10.37
CA TYR A 261 12.98 -21.70 9.38
C TYR A 261 14.29 -21.51 8.60
N PRO A 262 14.32 -21.77 7.28
CA PRO A 262 15.53 -21.64 6.49
C PRO A 262 15.83 -20.16 6.25
N ARG A 263 16.92 -19.66 6.84
CA ARG A 263 17.38 -18.29 6.58
C ARG A 263 18.04 -18.22 5.21
N GLY A 264 17.46 -17.41 4.32
CA GLY A 264 18.05 -17.13 3.01
C GLY A 264 19.45 -16.53 3.15
N SER A 265 20.40 -17.02 2.34
CA SER A 265 21.72 -16.42 2.21
C SER A 265 21.76 -15.51 0.97
N ARG A 266 22.62 -14.50 1.00
CA ARG A 266 22.84 -13.67 -0.19
C ARG A 266 23.47 -14.52 -1.28
N LYS A 267 22.94 -14.46 -2.50
CA LYS A 267 23.59 -15.06 -3.68
C LYS A 267 25.04 -14.57 -3.79
N ALA A 268 25.97 -15.50 -4.04
CA ALA A 268 27.37 -15.18 -4.25
C ALA A 268 27.54 -14.27 -5.49
N VAL A 269 28.57 -13.43 -5.48
CA VAL A 269 28.94 -12.63 -6.67
C VAL A 269 29.45 -13.59 -7.74
N SER A 270 29.14 -13.31 -9.01
CA SER A 270 29.68 -14.08 -10.14
C SER A 270 31.20 -13.99 -10.21
N VAL A 271 31.82 -14.96 -10.87
CA VAL A 271 33.24 -14.95 -11.23
C VAL A 271 33.34 -15.04 -12.77
N PRO A 272 33.84 -14.00 -13.46
CA PRO A 272 34.34 -12.74 -12.90
C PRO A 272 33.21 -11.86 -12.31
N PRO A 273 33.56 -10.88 -11.44
CA PRO A 273 32.60 -9.90 -10.95
C PRO A 273 31.94 -9.14 -12.12
N PRO A 274 30.66 -8.75 -12.01
CA PRO A 274 30.02 -7.92 -13.01
C PRO A 274 30.72 -6.55 -13.10
N VAL A 275 30.67 -5.92 -14.27
CA VAL A 275 31.19 -4.56 -14.47
C VAL A 275 30.01 -3.61 -14.61
N TYR A 276 30.07 -2.46 -13.94
CA TYR A 276 29.06 -1.42 -14.05
C TYR A 276 29.10 -0.79 -15.45
N PRO A 277 27.95 -0.46 -16.08
CA PRO A 277 27.94 0.02 -17.46
C PRO A 277 28.70 1.34 -17.69
N ASP A 278 28.68 2.23 -16.70
CA ASP A 278 29.31 3.55 -16.77
C ASP A 278 30.61 3.61 -15.96
N THR A 279 31.65 4.23 -16.50
CA THR A 279 32.92 4.45 -15.78
C THR A 279 32.97 5.75 -14.99
N HIS A 280 32.03 6.66 -15.25
CA HIS A 280 31.86 7.93 -14.53
C HIS A 280 30.43 8.08 -14.04
N LEU A 281 30.29 8.27 -12.73
CA LEU A 281 29.02 8.59 -12.08
C LEU A 281 29.01 10.04 -11.62
N SER A 282 28.04 10.81 -12.11
CA SER A 282 27.80 12.18 -11.63
C SER A 282 26.99 12.21 -10.32
N PHE A 283 26.73 13.40 -9.80
CA PHE A 283 25.89 13.59 -8.60
C PHE A 283 24.52 12.90 -8.69
N LEU A 284 24.01 12.65 -9.90
CA LEU A 284 22.73 11.97 -10.16
C LEU A 284 22.72 10.52 -9.67
N ALA A 285 23.87 9.88 -9.51
CA ALA A 285 23.98 8.51 -9.00
C ALA A 285 23.81 8.41 -7.48
N ASN A 286 23.73 9.54 -6.77
CA ASN A 286 23.58 9.63 -5.32
C ASN A 286 24.57 8.74 -4.53
N VAL A 287 25.83 8.72 -4.97
CA VAL A 287 26.90 7.97 -4.29
C VAL A 287 27.43 8.78 -3.11
N TYR A 288 26.69 8.77 -2.01
CA TYR A 288 26.92 9.66 -0.89
C TYR A 288 27.98 9.18 0.12
N ASN A 289 28.00 7.89 0.46
CA ASN A 289 28.87 7.35 1.51
C ASN A 289 30.01 6.47 0.99
N HIS A 290 31.04 6.26 1.82
CA HIS A 290 32.23 5.49 1.45
C HIS A 290 31.93 4.03 1.08
N LYS A 291 30.90 3.39 1.66
CA LYS A 291 30.53 2.01 1.32
C LYS A 291 29.93 1.93 -0.09
N ALA A 292 29.10 2.89 -0.46
CA ALA A 292 28.58 3.01 -1.82
C ALA A 292 29.71 3.28 -2.82
N ARG A 293 30.63 4.20 -2.49
CA ARG A 293 31.81 4.48 -3.34
C ARG A 293 32.67 3.24 -3.57
N ALA A 294 33.01 2.52 -2.50
CA ALA A 294 33.76 1.26 -2.58
C ALA A 294 33.02 0.18 -3.39
N PHE A 295 31.69 0.12 -3.29
CA PHE A 295 30.88 -0.78 -4.10
C PHE A 295 31.03 -0.47 -5.60
N TYR A 296 30.83 0.78 -6.02
CA TYR A 296 30.92 1.14 -7.44
C TYR A 296 32.34 0.98 -8.00
N GLN A 297 33.37 1.38 -7.24
CA GLN A 297 34.77 1.18 -7.64
C GLN A 297 35.13 -0.30 -7.80
N ARG A 298 34.64 -1.17 -6.90
CA ARG A 298 34.83 -2.62 -7.02
C ARG A 298 34.27 -3.18 -8.34
N TYR A 299 33.27 -2.52 -8.94
CA TYR A 299 32.65 -2.94 -10.20
C TYR A 299 33.05 -2.04 -11.38
N GLY A 300 34.23 -1.41 -11.32
CA GLY A 300 34.85 -0.77 -12.49
C GLY A 300 34.50 0.70 -12.72
N VAL A 301 33.80 1.35 -11.78
CA VAL A 301 33.59 2.81 -11.85
C VAL A 301 34.88 3.53 -11.41
N GLU A 302 35.42 4.38 -12.28
CA GLU A 302 36.69 5.06 -12.06
C GLU A 302 36.48 6.43 -11.39
N LEU A 303 35.53 7.22 -11.91
CA LEU A 303 35.23 8.56 -11.42
C LEU A 303 33.84 8.58 -10.79
N ILE A 304 33.74 9.12 -9.58
CA ILE A 304 32.48 9.23 -8.84
C ILE A 304 32.43 10.64 -8.23
N ASP A 305 31.59 11.49 -8.80
CA ASP A 305 31.34 12.83 -8.30
C ASP A 305 30.63 12.76 -6.93
N ALA A 306 30.70 13.83 -6.16
CA ALA A 306 29.97 13.91 -4.91
C ALA A 306 28.46 13.90 -5.17
N ALA A 307 27.71 13.16 -4.35
CA ALA A 307 26.26 13.24 -4.37
C ALA A 307 25.80 14.67 -4.05
N TYR A 308 24.61 15.05 -4.54
CA TYR A 308 24.11 16.42 -4.41
C TYR A 308 24.04 16.88 -2.95
N GLU A 309 23.67 15.97 -2.05
CA GLU A 309 23.56 16.15 -0.60
C GLU A 309 24.92 16.43 0.08
N ALA A 310 26.04 16.23 -0.60
CA ALA A 310 27.38 16.56 -0.09
C ALA A 310 27.70 18.07 -0.22
N HIS A 311 26.78 18.89 -0.73
CA HIS A 311 26.93 20.36 -0.80
C HIS A 311 28.09 20.85 -1.70
N GLU A 312 28.62 19.99 -2.57
CA GLU A 312 29.68 20.35 -3.54
C GLU A 312 29.10 21.00 -4.81
N GLU A 313 27.90 20.58 -5.22
CA GLU A 313 27.16 21.15 -6.36
C GLU A 313 26.36 22.40 -5.97
N LYS A 314 26.98 23.57 -6.11
CA LYS A 314 26.40 24.87 -5.71
C LYS A 314 25.68 25.61 -6.86
N GLY A 315 25.78 25.08 -8.08
CA GLY A 315 25.23 25.67 -9.29
C GLY A 315 23.76 25.33 -9.55
N ASP A 316 23.26 25.77 -10.69
CA ASP A 316 21.97 25.36 -11.24
C ASP A 316 22.10 24.00 -11.92
N VAL A 317 21.50 22.97 -11.33
CA VAL A 317 21.59 21.59 -11.81
C VAL A 317 20.20 20.96 -11.98
N PRO A 318 20.06 19.90 -12.80
CA PRO A 318 18.83 19.11 -12.83
C PRO A 318 18.55 18.48 -11.46
N VAL A 319 17.45 18.90 -10.83
CA VAL A 319 16.96 18.30 -9.56
C VAL A 319 15.83 17.29 -9.81
N MET A 320 15.27 17.29 -11.02
CA MET A 320 14.36 16.26 -11.50
C MET A 320 14.51 16.13 -13.02
N ILE A 321 14.67 14.89 -13.50
CA ILE A 321 14.68 14.54 -14.92
C ILE A 321 13.46 13.66 -15.17
N THR A 322 12.59 14.07 -16.09
CA THR A 322 11.34 13.36 -16.38
C THR A 322 11.09 13.25 -17.87
N LYS A 323 10.45 12.16 -18.30
CA LYS A 323 9.98 11.98 -19.67
C LYS A 323 8.65 12.74 -19.90
N HIS A 324 7.90 13.05 -18.85
CA HIS A 324 6.75 13.96 -18.97
C HIS A 324 7.25 15.33 -19.42
N CYS A 325 6.62 15.91 -20.44
CA CYS A 325 7.14 17.10 -21.10
C CYS A 325 6.00 18.10 -21.29
N LEU A 326 6.10 19.25 -20.61
CA LEU A 326 5.08 20.30 -20.73
C LEU A 326 5.00 20.88 -22.14
N ARG A 327 6.11 20.93 -22.89
CA ARG A 327 6.05 21.29 -24.32
C ARG A 327 5.16 20.33 -25.09
N PHE A 328 5.19 19.04 -24.79
CA PHE A 328 4.30 18.08 -25.44
C PHE A 328 2.85 18.28 -25.00
N ALA A 329 2.60 18.43 -23.70
CA ALA A 329 1.25 18.64 -23.15
C ALA A 329 0.56 19.93 -23.67
N PHE A 330 1.34 20.97 -23.97
CA PHE A 330 0.81 22.24 -24.50
C PHE A 330 0.94 22.39 -26.02
N ASN A 331 1.17 21.30 -26.76
CA ASN A 331 1.32 21.30 -28.23
C ASN A 331 2.47 22.20 -28.75
N LEU A 332 3.51 22.38 -27.94
CA LEU A 332 4.74 23.11 -28.25
C LEU A 332 5.92 22.17 -28.62
N CYS A 333 5.68 20.86 -28.75
CA CYS A 333 6.75 19.90 -29.01
C CYS A 333 7.18 19.94 -30.49
N PRO A 334 8.47 20.14 -30.79
CA PRO A 334 8.96 20.14 -32.16
C PRO A 334 8.80 18.78 -32.85
N LYS A 335 8.67 17.68 -32.09
CA LYS A 335 8.42 16.33 -32.65
C LYS A 335 6.95 16.11 -33.05
N GLN A 336 6.00 16.83 -32.45
CA GLN A 336 4.58 16.78 -32.82
C GLN A 336 4.31 17.66 -34.06
N ALA A 337 4.95 18.83 -34.12
CA ALA A 337 4.79 19.79 -35.20
C ALA A 337 5.62 19.42 -36.45
N LYS A 338 5.29 18.30 -37.11
CA LYS A 338 5.87 17.95 -38.42
C LYS A 338 5.34 18.92 -39.49
N GLY A 339 6.07 20.01 -39.75
CA GLY A 339 5.99 20.73 -41.03
C GLY A 339 5.62 22.21 -41.02
N SER A 340 5.10 22.80 -39.92
CA SER A 340 4.52 24.16 -39.98
C SER A 340 4.93 25.14 -38.88
N ILE A 341 5.89 24.82 -38.01
CA ILE A 341 6.35 25.78 -36.99
C ILE A 341 7.79 26.20 -37.30
N LYS A 342 7.93 27.31 -38.04
CA LYS A 342 9.17 28.09 -38.09
C LYS A 342 9.54 28.47 -36.66
N SER A 343 10.59 27.85 -36.12
CA SER A 343 11.34 28.23 -34.91
C SER A 343 10.66 29.26 -34.00
N TRP A 344 9.58 28.89 -33.31
CA TRP A 344 9.24 29.66 -32.12
C TRP A 344 10.33 29.32 -31.10
N LYS A 345 11.20 30.28 -30.77
CA LYS A 345 11.99 30.20 -29.54
C LYS A 345 10.97 30.17 -28.41
N ALA A 346 10.45 28.99 -28.08
CA ALA A 346 9.54 28.81 -26.96
C ALA A 346 10.26 29.42 -25.75
N THR A 347 9.64 30.44 -25.16
CA THR A 347 10.16 31.09 -23.97
C THR A 347 10.50 30.03 -22.93
N PRO A 348 11.60 30.20 -22.18
CA PRO A 348 11.93 29.28 -21.09
C PRO A 348 10.69 29.10 -20.20
N MET A 349 10.24 27.86 -20.07
CA MET A 349 9.11 27.57 -19.18
C MET A 349 9.63 27.55 -17.75
N GLN A 350 8.81 28.01 -16.81
CA GLN A 350 9.14 28.03 -15.40
C GLN A 350 7.99 27.40 -14.60
N LEU A 351 8.35 26.68 -13.53
CA LEU A 351 7.40 26.29 -12.49
C LEU A 351 7.47 27.33 -11.39
N VAL A 352 6.31 27.90 -11.03
CA VAL A 352 6.20 28.92 -9.99
C VAL A 352 5.39 28.33 -8.84
N ASN A 353 5.97 28.34 -7.63
CA ASN A 353 5.30 27.90 -6.41
C ASN A 353 5.60 28.89 -5.28
N GLY A 354 4.66 29.81 -5.04
CA GLY A 354 4.90 30.96 -4.16
C GLY A 354 6.09 31.79 -4.67
N ASP A 355 7.11 31.96 -3.83
CA ASP A 355 8.33 32.71 -4.16
C ASP A 355 9.40 31.86 -4.89
N GLU A 356 9.13 30.57 -5.13
CA GLU A 356 10.05 29.69 -5.84
C GLU A 356 9.79 29.69 -7.34
N VAL A 357 10.85 29.90 -8.11
CA VAL A 357 10.83 29.81 -9.57
C VAL A 357 11.89 28.79 -10.02
N LEU A 358 11.43 27.68 -10.60
CA LEU A 358 12.29 26.63 -11.15
C LEU A 358 12.26 26.69 -12.67
N THR A 359 13.42 26.73 -13.30
CA THR A 359 13.53 26.82 -14.76
C THR A 359 13.44 25.43 -15.38
N LEU A 360 12.70 25.29 -16.47
CA LEU A 360 12.60 24.04 -17.23
C LEU A 360 13.53 24.05 -18.43
N LYS A 361 14.41 23.06 -18.51
CA LYS A 361 15.20 22.75 -19.71
C LYS A 361 14.59 21.52 -20.40
N PHE A 362 14.65 21.50 -21.73
CA PHE A 362 14.05 20.44 -22.54
C PHE A 362 15.10 19.84 -23.45
N ASP A 363 15.50 18.60 -23.17
CA ASP A 363 16.37 17.84 -24.06
C ASP A 363 15.52 16.94 -24.97
N CYS A 364 15.35 17.41 -26.21
CA CYS A 364 14.52 16.73 -27.18
C CYS A 364 15.15 15.42 -27.69
N ARG A 365 16.47 15.21 -27.54
CA ARG A 365 17.14 14.00 -28.02
C ARG A 365 16.72 12.76 -27.20
N PRO A 366 16.96 12.68 -25.88
CA PRO A 366 16.43 11.62 -25.02
C PRO A 366 14.94 11.82 -24.66
N CYS A 367 14.32 12.92 -25.11
CA CYS A 367 12.93 13.28 -24.83
C CYS A 367 12.66 13.48 -23.32
N GLU A 368 13.42 14.40 -22.73
CA GLU A 368 13.42 14.71 -21.31
C GLU A 368 13.11 16.18 -21.05
N MET A 369 12.41 16.42 -19.95
CA MET A 369 12.28 17.72 -19.32
C MET A 369 13.04 17.67 -18.00
N HIS A 370 13.94 18.64 -17.83
CA HIS A 370 14.75 18.80 -16.64
C HIS A 370 14.21 20.00 -15.85
N VAL A 371 13.86 19.76 -14.59
CA VAL A 371 13.59 20.82 -13.63
C VAL A 371 14.92 21.25 -13.05
N ILE A 372 15.32 22.48 -13.34
CA ILE A 372 16.58 23.04 -12.89
C ILE A 372 16.33 23.77 -11.57
N GLY A 373 17.13 23.40 -10.58
CA GLY A 373 17.10 23.99 -9.25
C GLY A 373 18.50 24.29 -8.75
N LYS A 374 18.55 25.11 -7.71
CA LYS A 374 19.78 25.48 -7.00
C LYS A 374 19.60 25.22 -5.53
N MET A 375 20.63 24.66 -4.89
CA MET A 375 20.61 24.44 -3.46
C MET A 375 20.46 25.78 -2.72
N LYS A 376 19.52 25.85 -1.78
CA LYS A 376 19.27 27.07 -1.02
C LYS A 376 20.42 27.33 -0.04
N ASN A 377 20.77 28.60 0.15
CA ASN A 377 21.87 29.00 1.04
C ASN A 377 21.73 28.49 2.48
N HIS A 378 20.49 28.37 3.01
CA HIS A 378 20.32 27.83 4.37
C HIS A 378 20.59 26.33 4.44
N ILE A 379 20.33 25.57 3.36
CA ILE A 379 20.64 24.13 3.29
C ILE A 379 22.15 23.92 3.27
N LEU A 380 22.90 24.73 2.49
CA LEU A 380 24.36 24.69 2.49
C LEU A 380 25.00 24.95 3.88
N LYS A 381 24.27 25.63 4.78
CA LYS A 381 24.68 25.90 6.16
C LYS A 381 24.27 24.79 7.14
N MET A 382 23.37 23.89 6.74
CA MET A 382 23.00 22.75 7.57
C MET A 382 24.13 21.69 7.53
N PRO A 383 24.28 20.89 8.59
CA PRO A 383 25.17 19.74 8.57
C PRO A 383 24.79 18.80 7.44
N GLN A 384 25.80 18.24 6.76
CA GLN A 384 25.60 17.22 5.74
C GLN A 384 24.89 15.99 6.36
N PRO A 385 23.95 15.34 5.64
CA PRO A 385 23.28 14.14 6.16
C PRO A 385 24.27 13.09 6.68
N GLY A 386 24.11 12.62 7.91
CA GLY A 386 25.03 11.62 8.49
C GLY A 386 26.42 12.15 8.91
N SER A 387 26.71 13.45 8.78
CA SER A 387 27.89 14.07 9.40
C SER A 387 27.73 14.26 10.91
N ILE A 388 26.49 14.17 11.41
CA ILE A 388 26.18 14.10 12.84
C ILE A 388 26.39 12.65 13.26
N VAL A 389 27.60 12.34 13.73
CA VAL A 389 27.87 11.10 14.45
C VAL A 389 27.05 11.16 15.73
N ALA A 390 26.03 10.32 15.83
CA ALA A 390 25.09 10.36 16.95
C ALA A 390 25.79 10.06 18.28
N SER A 391 26.00 11.11 19.07
CA SER A 391 25.62 11.14 20.48
C SER A 391 24.81 12.43 20.73
N VAL A 392 23.75 12.62 19.96
CA VAL A 392 22.84 13.76 20.15
C VAL A 392 21.70 13.26 21.03
N SER A 393 21.62 13.77 22.25
CA SER A 393 20.52 13.47 23.16
C SER A 393 19.21 14.07 22.62
N PRO A 394 18.04 13.54 23.01
CA PRO A 394 16.74 14.14 22.65
C PRO A 394 16.66 15.65 22.94
N ASP A 395 17.36 16.12 23.98
CA ASP A 395 17.43 17.53 24.35
C ASP A 395 18.21 18.40 23.35
N ASP A 396 19.25 17.84 22.73
CA ASP A 396 20.03 18.56 21.72
C ASP A 396 19.30 18.63 20.38
N LEU A 397 18.48 17.61 20.07
CA LEU A 397 17.55 17.63 18.95
C LEU A 397 16.47 18.73 19.11
N LEU A 398 15.91 18.87 20.31
CA LEU A 398 14.91 19.91 20.61
C LEU A 398 15.46 21.34 20.43
N LYS A 399 16.75 21.57 20.65
CA LYS A 399 17.41 22.87 20.44
C LYS A 399 17.56 23.26 18.96
N THR A 400 17.53 22.29 18.05
CA THR A 400 17.65 22.53 16.59
C THR A 400 16.31 22.85 15.92
N LEU A 401 15.19 22.66 16.62
CA LEU A 401 13.88 23.04 16.11
C LEU A 401 13.71 24.57 16.14
N PRO A 402 13.16 25.18 15.07
CA PRO A 402 12.91 26.61 15.05
C PRO A 402 11.95 26.99 16.19
N LYS A 403 12.39 27.92 17.06
CA LYS A 403 11.56 28.42 18.16
C LYS A 403 10.26 28.95 17.57
N ARG A 404 9.14 28.39 18.05
CA ARG A 404 7.79 28.83 17.71
C ARG A 404 7.72 30.32 18.04
N LYS A 405 7.53 31.18 17.03
CA LYS A 405 7.27 32.61 17.26
C LYS A 405 6.02 32.68 18.13
N SER A 406 6.16 33.28 19.31
CA SER A 406 5.03 33.61 20.17
C SER A 406 4.20 34.67 19.45
N SER A 407 3.01 34.28 19.02
CA SER A 407 1.89 35.18 18.75
C SER A 407 0.94 35.09 19.93
#